data_AF-A0A819Z4P0-F1
#
_entry.id   AF-A0A819Z4P0-F1
#
_cell.length_a   1.000
_cell.length_b   1.000
_cell.length_c   1.000
_cell.angle_alpha   90.00
_cell.angle_beta   90.00
_cell.angle_gamma   90.00
#
_symmetry.space_group_name_H-M   'P 1'
#
loop_
_entity.id
_entity.type
_entity.pdbx_description
1 polymer ?
#
loop_
_entity_poly.entity_id
_entity_poly.type
_entity_poly.pdbx_seq_one_letter_code
_entity_poly.pdbx_strand_id
1 'polypeptide(L)'
;MYHFELPYEECRRRRFERTYYPQHPEGYFDGHVWHVYVKAKKETFERFRDKKIVIVNTAEESFEKIVEKIVKDIETALYKK
;
A
#
# COMPACT_ATOMS: atom_id res chain seq x y z
N MET A 1 -0.48 12.41 -3.21
CA MET A 1 -1.23 11.15 -2.94
C MET A 1 -0.24 10.15 -2.38
N TYR A 2 -0.60 9.43 -1.33
CA TYR A 2 0.25 8.35 -0.79
C TYR A 2 -0.21 7.00 -1.34
N HIS A 3 0.73 6.15 -1.70
CA HIS A 3 0.47 4.76 -2.05
C HIS A 3 1.35 3.87 -1.18
N PHE A 4 0.71 3.09 -0.31
CA PHE A 4 1.41 2.16 0.56
C PHE A 4 1.72 0.89 -0.20
N GLU A 5 2.99 0.51 -0.22
CA GLU A 5 3.43 -0.72 -0.85
C GLU A 5 4.32 -1.56 0.08
N LEU A 6 4.41 -2.83 -0.28
CA LEU A 6 5.29 -3.81 0.32
C LEU A 6 5.92 -4.63 -0.80
N PRO A 7 7.18 -5.05 -0.65
CA PRO A 7 7.76 -6.11 -1.48
C PRO A 7 6.89 -7.36 -1.44
N TYR A 8 6.86 -8.10 -2.55
CA TYR A 8 6.05 -9.30 -2.71
C TYR A 8 6.20 -10.28 -1.53
N GLU A 9 7.43 -10.61 -1.16
CA GLU A 9 7.72 -11.58 -0.08
C GLU A 9 7.17 -11.12 1.27
N GLU A 10 7.35 -9.85 1.62
CA GLU A 10 6.87 -9.31 2.90
C GLU A 10 5.34 -9.20 2.92
N CYS A 11 4.73 -8.83 1.78
CA CYS A 11 3.28 -8.82 1.61
C CYS A 11 2.70 -10.22 1.78
N ARG A 12 3.32 -11.23 1.15
CA ARG A 12 2.96 -12.64 1.26
C ARG A 12 3.06 -13.12 2.71
N ARG A 13 4.20 -12.90 3.37
CA ARG A 13 4.42 -13.27 4.78
C ARG A 13 3.34 -12.69 5.69
N ARG A 14 3.10 -11.36 5.65
CA ARG A 14 2.07 -10.71 6.46
C ARG A 14 0.66 -11.18 6.13
N ARG A 15 0.37 -11.55 4.87
CA ARG A 15 -0.95 -12.09 4.48
C ARG A 15 -1.19 -13.45 5.11
N PHE A 16 -0.20 -14.33 5.12
CA PHE A 16 -0.32 -15.68 5.68
C PHE A 16 -0.49 -15.67 7.21
N GLU A 17 -0.04 -14.61 7.88
CA GLU A 17 -0.27 -14.38 9.31
C GLU A 17 -1.69 -13.87 9.63
N ARG A 18 -2.46 -13.44 8.61
CA ARG A 18 -3.83 -12.93 8.79
C ARG A 18 -4.86 -14.02 8.52
N THR A 19 -5.79 -14.19 9.45
CA THR A 19 -6.97 -15.03 9.24
C THR A 19 -8.06 -14.23 8.52
N TYR A 20 -8.51 -14.73 7.37
CA TYR A 20 -9.66 -14.21 6.63
C TYR A 20 -10.84 -15.20 6.69
N TYR A 21 -12.06 -14.68 6.59
CA TYR A 21 -13.28 -15.49 6.44
C TYR A 21 -14.00 -15.13 5.14
N PRO A 22 -14.30 -16.09 4.25
CA PRO A 22 -13.93 -17.51 4.32
C PRO A 22 -12.41 -17.72 4.21
N GLN A 23 -11.93 -18.89 4.67
CA GLN A 23 -10.52 -19.25 4.56
C GLN A 23 -10.09 -19.25 3.09
N HIS A 24 -8.86 -18.79 2.84
CA HIS A 24 -8.32 -18.74 1.50
C HIS A 24 -7.93 -20.14 1.01
N PRO A 25 -8.20 -20.48 -0.27
CA PRO A 25 -7.72 -21.72 -0.85
C PRO A 25 -6.19 -21.72 -0.96
N GLU A 26 -5.61 -22.91 -1.13
CA GLU A 26 -4.17 -23.06 -1.38
C GLU A 26 -3.77 -22.28 -2.66
N GLY A 27 -2.62 -21.60 -2.60
CA GLY A 27 -2.12 -20.80 -3.72
C GLY A 27 -2.90 -19.50 -3.99
N TYR A 28 -3.90 -19.13 -3.18
CA TYR A 28 -4.74 -17.95 -3.42
C TYR A 28 -3.96 -16.64 -3.53
N PHE A 29 -2.88 -16.48 -2.76
CA PHE A 29 -2.09 -15.27 -2.82
C PHE A 29 -1.44 -15.08 -4.19
N ASP A 30 -0.81 -16.13 -4.69
CA ASP A 30 -0.07 -16.14 -5.94
C ASP A 30 -1.01 -16.16 -7.15
N GLY A 31 -2.06 -16.99 -7.09
CA GLY A 31 -3.02 -17.14 -8.18
C GLY A 31 -4.03 -16.00 -8.30
N HIS A 32 -4.21 -15.16 -7.27
CA HIS A 32 -5.23 -14.12 -7.29
C HIS A 32 -4.77 -12.80 -6.66
N VAL A 33 -4.44 -12.80 -5.36
CA VAL A 33 -4.24 -11.55 -4.60
C VAL A 33 -3.16 -10.66 -5.22
N TRP A 34 -2.01 -11.24 -5.57
CA TRP A 34 -0.90 -10.48 -6.12
C TRP A 34 -1.19 -9.93 -7.51
N HIS A 35 -1.78 -10.75 -8.39
CA HIS A 35 -2.19 -10.32 -9.73
C HIS A 35 -3.21 -9.17 -9.67
N VAL A 36 -4.19 -9.27 -8.78
CA VAL A 36 -5.19 -8.21 -8.57
C VAL A 36 -4.52 -6.94 -8.06
N TYR A 37 -3.58 -7.04 -7.13
CA TYR A 37 -2.82 -5.89 -6.65
C TYR A 37 -2.04 -5.20 -7.78
N VAL A 38 -1.27 -5.95 -8.58
CA VAL A 38 -0.48 -5.38 -9.69
C VAL A 38 -1.38 -4.66 -10.70
N LYS A 39 -2.51 -5.25 -11.05
CA LYS A 39 -3.52 -4.62 -11.93
C LYS A 39 -4.07 -3.34 -11.31
N ALA A 40 -4.52 -3.39 -10.05
CA ALA A 40 -5.08 -2.23 -9.35
C ALA A 40 -4.06 -1.10 -9.17
N LYS A 41 -2.79 -1.43 -8.92
CA LYS A 41 -1.68 -0.45 -8.84
C LYS A 41 -1.51 0.27 -10.18
N LYS A 42 -1.43 -0.48 -11.28
CA LYS A 42 -1.31 0.11 -12.63
C LYS A 42 -2.49 1.03 -12.95
N GLU A 43 -3.71 0.57 -12.71
CA GLU A 43 -4.94 1.36 -12.94
C GLU A 43 -4.99 2.62 -12.08
N THR A 44 -4.58 2.53 -10.82
CA THR A 44 -4.48 3.69 -9.91
C THR A 44 -3.46 4.70 -10.42
N PHE A 45 -2.29 4.25 -10.85
CA PHE A 45 -1.22 5.14 -11.30
C PHE A 45 -1.57 5.82 -12.62
N GLU A 46 -2.25 5.12 -13.53
CA GLU A 46 -2.78 5.74 -14.74
C GLU A 46 -3.87 6.77 -14.41
N ARG A 47 -4.83 6.42 -13.54
CA ARG A 47 -5.93 7.31 -13.14
C ARG A 47 -5.44 8.59 -12.47
N PHE A 48 -4.34 8.52 -11.72
CA PHE A 48 -3.77 9.64 -10.98
C PHE A 48 -2.43 10.11 -11.56
N ARG A 49 -2.20 9.91 -12.86
CA ARG A 49 -0.94 10.29 -13.54
C ARG A 49 -0.54 11.76 -13.39
N ASP A 50 -1.53 12.65 -13.25
CA ASP A 50 -1.29 14.09 -13.07
C ASP A 50 -1.07 14.50 -11.61
N LYS A 51 -1.09 13.54 -10.68
CA LYS A 51 -0.85 13.77 -9.25
C LYS A 51 0.54 13.25 -8.89
N LYS A 52 1.23 14.00 -8.02
CA LYS A 52 2.42 13.47 -7.34
C LYS A 52 2.03 12.28 -6.46
N ILE A 53 2.56 11.11 -6.78
CA ILE A 53 2.41 9.88 -6.00
C ILE A 53 3.66 9.72 -5.12
N VAL A 54 3.46 9.62 -3.82
CA VAL A 54 4.49 9.31 -2.83
C VAL A 54 4.33 7.86 -2.45
N ILE A 55 5.33 7.04 -2.78
CA ILE A 55 5.37 5.64 -2.40
C ILE A 55 5.83 5.55 -0.93
N VAL A 56 5.11 4.75 -0.14
CA VAL A 56 5.45 4.49 1.27
C VAL A 56 5.73 3.01 1.42
N ASN A 57 6.98 2.66 1.68
CA ASN A 57 7.39 1.27 1.89
C ASN A 57 7.32 0.91 3.38
N THR A 58 6.26 0.18 3.76
CA THR A 58 6.02 -0.18 5.16
C THR A 58 6.87 -1.35 5.68
N ALA A 59 7.79 -1.86 4.84
CA ALA A 59 8.84 -2.80 5.27
C ALA A 59 10.10 -2.07 5.76
N GLU A 60 10.31 -0.82 5.32
CA GLU A 60 11.55 -0.06 5.58
C GLU A 60 11.33 1.11 6.55
N GLU A 61 10.16 1.73 6.51
CA GLU A 61 9.82 2.86 7.37
C GLU A 61 8.98 2.39 8.58
N SER A 62 9.30 2.89 9.78
CA SER A 62 8.51 2.62 10.99
C SER A 62 7.15 3.32 10.93
N PHE A 63 6.17 2.77 11.65
CA PHE A 63 4.82 3.33 11.68
C PHE A 63 4.80 4.79 12.14
N GLU A 64 5.58 5.12 13.17
CA GLU A 64 5.65 6.45 13.76
C GLU A 64 6.19 7.47 12.74
N LYS A 65 7.26 7.11 12.01
CA LYS A 65 7.84 7.97 10.97
C LYS A 65 6.87 8.22 9.83
N ILE A 66 6.16 7.18 9.40
CA ILE A 66 5.14 7.27 8.35
C ILE A 66 4.02 8.22 8.79
N VAL A 67 3.50 8.05 10.01
CA VAL A 67 2.44 8.88 10.57
C VAL A 67 2.90 10.33 10.66
N GLU A 68 4.06 10.60 11.26
CA GLU A 68 4.61 11.95 11.41
C GLU A 68 4.70 12.66 10.04
N LYS A 69 5.27 11.98 9.04
CA LYS A 69 5.42 12.50 7.68
C LYS A 69 4.07 12.85 7.05
N ILE A 70 3.12 11.92 7.08
CA ILE A 70 1.80 12.11 6.43
C ILE A 70 1.00 13.19 7.14
N VAL A 71 1.00 13.21 8.48
CA VAL A 71 0.29 14.24 9.27
C VAL A 71 0.86 15.61 8.97
N LYS A 72 2.18 15.78 8.99
CA LYS A 72 2.85 17.06 8.68
C LYS A 72 2.54 17.55 7.27
N ASP A 73 2.52 16.65 6.29
CA ASP A 73 2.19 16.98 4.92
C ASP A 73 0.71 17.41 4.79
N ILE A 74 -0.22 16.75 5.51
CA ILE A 74 -1.63 17.13 5.58
C ILE A 74 -1.79 18.51 6.23
N GLU A 75 -1.16 18.74 7.40
CA GLU A 75 -1.18 20.04 8.09
C GLU A 75 -0.66 21.15 7.18
N THR A 76 0.47 20.91 6.51
CA THR A 76 1.05 21.86 5.56
C THR A 76 0.07 22.18 4.43
N ALA A 77 -0.65 21.18 3.90
CA ALA A 77 -1.65 21.38 2.85
C ALA A 77 -2.91 22.12 3.33
N LEU A 78 -3.28 21.98 4.62
CA LEU A 78 -4.44 22.65 5.22
C LEU A 78 -4.15 24.09 5.62
N TYR A 79 -2.97 24.37 6.19
CA TYR A 79 -2.63 25.65 6.79
C TYR A 79 -1.78 26.57 5.91
N LYS A 80 -1.35 26.14 4.71
CA LYS A 80 -0.74 27.00 3.69
C LYS A 80 -1.75 27.53 2.65
N LYS A 81 -3.03 27.61 3.01
CA LYS A 81 -4.04 28.35 2.24
C LYS A 81 -4.14 29.79 2.72
#